data_AF-A0A935IR37-F1
#
_entry.id   AF-A0A935IR37-F1
#
_cell.length_a   1.000
_cell.length_b   1.000
_cell.length_c   1.000
_cell.angle_alpha   90.00
_cell.angle_beta   90.00
_cell.angle_gamma   90.00
#
_symmetry.space_group_name_H-M   'P 1'
#
loop_
_entity.id
_entity.type
_entity.pdbx_description
1 polymer ?
#
loop_
_entity_poly.entity_id
_entity_poly.type
_entity_poly.pdbx_seq_one_letter_code
_entity_poly.pdbx_strand_id
1 'polypeptide(L)'
;MEPIDLPRPLEDYFAFAEVERRAGARRFCITLPYLHDARLDRLQWWWRVGEAEEALLGERGLMSRRHREVERFRRHIGRWLVNTGQRLEGQDPIPRIVSVAADLRSAAAGAEAADPLPASASVSVMRAVG
;
A
#
# COMPACT_ATOMS: atom_id res chain seq x y z
N MET A 1 -6.78 -0.86 -11.86
CA MET A 1 -6.23 0.05 -10.83
C MET A 1 -5.09 -0.69 -10.16
N GLU A 2 -3.89 -0.12 -10.12
CA GLU A 2 -2.77 -0.74 -9.41
C GLU A 2 -3.02 -0.67 -7.89
N PRO A 3 -2.74 -1.74 -7.13
CA PRO A 3 -3.02 -1.78 -5.69
C PRO A 3 -2.06 -0.93 -4.85
N ILE A 4 -1.10 -0.26 -5.47
CA ILE A 4 -0.07 0.55 -4.80
C ILE A 4 -0.01 1.89 -5.52
N ASP A 5 -0.34 2.96 -4.80
CA ASP A 5 -0.33 4.34 -5.27
C ASP A 5 0.44 5.21 -4.28
N LEU A 6 1.77 5.21 -4.40
CA LEU A 6 2.68 5.90 -3.48
C LEU A 6 3.57 6.88 -4.24
N PRO A 7 3.93 8.03 -3.65
CA PRO A 7 4.78 9.04 -4.28
C PRO A 7 6.25 8.62 -4.41
N ARG A 8 6.63 7.51 -3.77
CA ARG A 8 7.99 6.97 -3.75
C ARG A 8 7.92 5.46 -3.97
N PRO A 9 9.01 4.83 -4.43
CA PRO A 9 9.10 3.38 -4.49
C PRO A 9 8.71 2.72 -3.16
N LEU A 10 8.02 1.58 -3.22
CA LEU A 10 7.56 0.86 -2.02
C LEU A 10 8.72 0.51 -1.09
N GLU A 11 9.88 0.22 -1.67
CA GLU A 11 11.11 -0.18 -1.00
C GLU A 11 11.66 0.92 -0.08
N ASP A 12 11.36 2.19 -0.35
CA ASP A 12 11.81 3.32 0.47
C ASP A 12 11.08 3.35 1.83
N TYR A 13 9.95 2.66 1.95
CA TYR A 13 9.20 2.52 3.19
C TYR A 13 9.63 1.30 4.02
N PHE A 14 10.57 0.50 3.51
CA PHE A 14 11.02 -0.71 4.20
C PHE A 14 12.05 -0.41 5.28
N ALA A 15 11.78 -0.92 6.49
CA ALA A 15 12.76 -1.01 7.56
C ALA A 15 13.46 -2.37 7.53
N PHE A 16 14.79 -2.37 7.55
CA PHE A 16 15.59 -3.59 7.53
C PHE A 16 16.27 -3.80 8.88
N ALA A 17 16.21 -5.03 9.37
CA ALA A 17 16.88 -5.42 10.59
C ALA A 17 17.61 -6.76 10.42
N GLU A 18 18.83 -6.83 10.93
CA GLU A 18 19.46 -8.10 11.30
C GLU A 18 19.07 -8.38 12.75
N VAL A 19 18.32 -9.47 12.96
CA VAL A 19 17.58 -9.67 14.22
C VAL A 19 18.34 -10.55 15.19
N GLU A 20 19.07 -11.55 14.69
CA GLU A 20 19.83 -12.46 15.54
C GLU A 20 20.87 -13.25 14.73
N ARG A 21 22.04 -13.48 15.33
CA ARG A 21 22.94 -14.59 14.95
C ARG A 21 22.69 -15.74 15.92
N ARG A 22 21.97 -16.77 15.50
CA ARG A 22 21.68 -17.94 16.33
C ARG A 22 22.07 -19.23 15.61
N ALA A 23 22.79 -20.11 16.30
CA ALA A 23 23.18 -21.44 15.82
C ALA A 23 23.87 -21.43 14.43
N GLY A 24 24.79 -20.49 14.20
CA GLY A 24 25.51 -20.40 12.92
C GLY A 24 24.67 -19.90 11.75
N ALA A 25 23.55 -19.21 12.00
CA ALA A 25 22.77 -18.57 10.95
C ALA A 25 22.49 -17.11 11.28
N ARG A 26 22.54 -16.25 10.26
CA ARG A 26 22.06 -14.86 10.33
C ARG A 26 20.60 -14.81 9.95
N ARG A 27 19.80 -14.14 10.77
CA ARG A 27 18.38 -13.91 10.50
C ARG A 27 18.13 -12.44 10.20
N PHE A 28 17.41 -12.20 9.11
CA PHE A 28 17.07 -10.87 8.65
C PHE A 28 15.55 -10.68 8.57
N CYS A 29 15.13 -9.42 8.67
CA CYS A 29 13.75 -9.00 8.54
C CYS A 29 13.64 -7.76 7.66
N ILE A 30 12.64 -7.76 6.77
CA ILE A 30 12.11 -6.54 6.12
C ILE A 30 10.75 -6.27 6.75
N THR A 31 10.53 -5.05 7.19
CA THR A 31 9.25 -4.59 7.76
C THR A 31 8.69 -3.46 6.92
N LEU A 32 7.42 -3.56 6.53
CA LEU A 32 6.63 -2.45 5.98
C LEU A 32 5.62 -2.01 7.05
N PRO A 33 5.82 -0.88 7.73
CA PRO A 33 4.79 -0.28 8.57
C PRO A 33 3.69 0.32 7.69
N TYR A 34 2.44 0.26 8.15
CA TYR A 34 1.32 0.93 7.49
C TYR A 34 0.24 1.34 8.50
N LEU A 35 -0.57 2.32 8.12
CA LEU A 35 -1.77 2.73 8.88
C LEU A 35 -3.02 2.06 8.32
N HIS A 36 -3.90 1.57 9.20
CA HIS A 36 -5.22 1.04 8.86
C HIS A 36 -6.23 1.58 9.87
N ASP A 37 -7.20 2.38 9.41
CA ASP A 37 -8.22 3.03 10.26
C ASP A 37 -7.62 3.70 11.51
N ALA A 38 -6.57 4.50 11.31
CA ALA A 38 -5.78 5.18 12.36
C ALA A 38 -4.92 4.29 13.28
N ARG A 39 -4.86 2.97 13.05
CA ARG A 39 -3.98 2.05 13.77
C ARG A 39 -2.70 1.80 12.99
N LEU A 40 -1.56 1.85 13.68
CA LEU A 40 -0.28 1.43 13.11
C LEU A 40 -0.15 -0.10 13.18
N ASP A 41 0.11 -0.71 12.03
CA ASP A 41 0.36 -2.14 11.88
C ASP A 41 1.58 -2.37 10.97
N ARG A 42 1.96 -3.63 10.73
CA ARG A 42 3.14 -3.96 9.93
C ARG A 42 3.03 -5.29 9.20
N LEU A 43 3.59 -5.34 8.00
CA LEU A 43 3.94 -6.58 7.32
C LEU A 43 5.41 -6.90 7.54
N GLN A 44 5.73 -8.18 7.74
CA GLN A 44 7.10 -8.62 7.98
C GLN A 44 7.48 -9.79 7.07
N TRP A 45 8.68 -9.71 6.49
CA TRP A 45 9.29 -10.77 5.71
C TRP A 45 10.57 -11.22 6.38
N TRP A 46 10.70 -12.52 6.60
CA TRP A 46 11.82 -13.12 7.32
C TRP A 46 12.60 -14.05 6.40
N TRP A 47 13.92 -13.96 6.45
CA TRP A 47 14.80 -14.94 5.81
C TRP A 47 16.03 -15.20 6.68
N ARG A 48 16.72 -16.30 6.39
CA ARG A 48 17.93 -16.72 7.07
C ARG A 48 19.00 -17.07 6.07
N VAL A 49 20.25 -16.91 6.47
CA VAL A 49 21.44 -17.38 5.75
C VAL A 49 22.24 -18.22 6.72
N GLY A 50 22.52 -19.47 6.36
CA GLY A 50 23.36 -20.36 7.17
C GLY A 50 24.85 -20.08 6.96
N GLU A 51 25.70 -20.53 7.88
CA GLU A 51 27.14 -20.27 7.88
C GLU A 51 27.84 -20.64 6.57
N ALA A 52 27.57 -21.84 6.04
CA ALA A 52 28.16 -22.28 4.77
C ALA A 52 27.70 -21.41 3.58
N GLU A 53 26.43 -20.98 3.58
CA GLU A 53 25.90 -20.08 2.55
C GLU A 53 26.51 -18.67 2.69
N GLU A 54 26.66 -18.17 3.92
CA GLU A 54 27.31 -16.89 4.20
C GLU A 54 28.77 -16.89 3.74
N ALA A 55 29.53 -17.95 4.04
CA ALA A 55 30.92 -18.10 3.61
C ALA A 55 31.06 -18.13 2.09
N LEU A 56 30.13 -18.76 1.38
CA LEU A 56 30.11 -18.81 -0.09
C LEU A 56 29.70 -17.48 -0.72
N LEU A 57 28.70 -16.80 -0.14
CA LEU A 57 28.17 -15.55 -0.68
C LEU A 57 29.11 -14.36 -0.43
N GLY A 58 29.72 -14.31 0.76
CA GLY A 58 30.36 -13.11 1.28
C GLY A 58 29.40 -11.92 1.36
N GLU A 59 29.92 -10.75 1.74
CA GLU A 59 29.10 -9.54 1.92
C GLU A 59 28.40 -9.08 0.62
N ARG A 60 29.07 -9.16 -0.53
CA ARG A 60 28.45 -8.83 -1.83
C ARG A 60 27.31 -9.77 -2.19
N GLY A 61 27.47 -11.07 -1.94
CA GLY A 61 26.42 -12.06 -2.18
C GLY A 61 25.24 -11.88 -1.23
N LEU A 62 25.47 -11.50 0.03
CA LEU A 62 24.41 -11.13 0.97
C LEU A 62 23.60 -9.92 0.51
N MET A 63 24.25 -8.89 -0.05
CA MET A 63 23.55 -7.73 -0.61
C MET A 63 22.67 -8.12 -1.81
N SER A 64 23.19 -8.97 -2.70
CA SER A 64 22.41 -9.53 -3.82
C SER A 64 21.25 -10.40 -3.33
N ARG A 65 21.45 -11.18 -2.26
CA ARG A 65 20.39 -11.98 -1.64
C ARG A 65 19.30 -11.09 -1.06
N ARG A 66 19.68 -10.03 -0.34
CA ARG A 66 18.74 -9.03 0.20
C ARG A 66 17.88 -8.42 -0.89
N HIS A 67 18.46 -8.03 -2.04
CA HIS A 67 17.70 -7.50 -3.17
C HIS A 67 16.61 -8.48 -3.66
N ARG A 68 16.96 -9.77 -3.79
CA ARG A 68 15.99 -10.81 -4.19
C ARG A 68 14.87 -11.00 -3.16
N GLU A 69 15.18 -10.91 -1.86
CA GLU A 69 14.17 -11.01 -0.81
C GLU A 69 13.25 -9.77 -0.77
N VAL A 70 13.78 -8.58 -1.08
CA VAL A 70 12.98 -7.35 -1.28
C VAL A 70 11.99 -7.52 -2.43
N GLU A 71 12.43 -8.01 -3.59
CA GLU A 71 11.55 -8.26 -4.74
C GLU A 71 10.46 -9.31 -4.46
N ARG A 72 10.81 -10.34 -3.67
CA ARG A 72 9.84 -11.35 -3.23
C ARG A 72 8.80 -10.74 -2.31
N PHE A 73 9.23 -9.93 -1.34
CA PHE A 73 8.32 -9.27 -0.42
C PHE A 73 7.41 -8.27 -1.13
N ARG A 74 7.94 -7.46 -2.06
CA ARG A 74 7.15 -6.56 -2.91
C ARG A 74 6.04 -7.29 -3.66
N ARG A 75 6.37 -8.42 -4.30
CA ARG A 75 5.37 -9.27 -4.99
C ARG A 75 4.35 -9.85 -4.03
N HIS A 76 4.78 -10.26 -2.84
CA HIS A 76 3.88 -10.75 -1.80
C HIS A 76 2.88 -9.68 -1.38
N ILE A 77 3.35 -8.45 -1.09
CA ILE A 77 2.49 -7.30 -0.74
C ILE A 77 1.49 -7.03 -1.87
N GLY A 78 1.96 -6.94 -3.12
CA GLY A 78 1.08 -6.69 -4.26
C GLY A 78 -0.03 -7.75 -4.40
N ARG A 79 0.31 -9.04 -4.27
CA ARG A 79 -0.69 -10.12 -4.28
C ARG A 79 -1.65 -10.04 -3.09
N TRP A 80 -1.12 -9.75 -1.90
CA TRP A 80 -1.92 -9.62 -0.70
C TRP A 80 -2.97 -8.51 -0.85
N LEU A 81 -2.57 -7.32 -1.30
CA LEU A 81 -3.47 -6.19 -1.54
C LEU A 81 -4.58 -6.51 -2.55
N VAL A 82 -4.23 -7.17 -3.66
CA VAL A 82 -5.21 -7.61 -4.66
C VAL A 82 -6.21 -8.59 -4.04
N ASN A 83 -5.73 -9.56 -3.26
CA ASN A 83 -6.57 -10.59 -2.65
C ASN A 83 -7.49 -10.03 -1.56
N THR A 84 -7.07 -8.99 -0.84
CA THR A 84 -7.88 -8.35 0.20
C THR A 84 -8.75 -7.22 -0.33
N GLY A 85 -8.66 -6.87 -1.61
CA GLY A 85 -9.37 -5.73 -2.19
C GLY A 85 -8.94 -4.40 -1.57
N GLN A 86 -7.66 -4.31 -1.21
CA GLN A 86 -7.06 -3.15 -0.54
C GLN A 86 -6.05 -2.44 -1.47
N ARG A 87 -5.75 -1.20 -1.11
CA ARG A 87 -4.78 -0.32 -1.78
C ARG A 87 -3.84 0.27 -0.73
N LEU A 88 -2.54 0.34 -1.04
CA LEU A 88 -1.58 1.17 -0.32
C LEU A 88 -1.56 2.56 -0.95
N GLU A 89 -1.71 3.60 -0.12
CA GLU A 89 -1.71 4.99 -0.56
C GLU A 89 -1.07 5.94 0.45
N GLY A 90 -0.89 7.19 0.06
CA GLY A 90 -0.59 8.29 0.97
C GLY A 90 0.71 9.02 0.66
N GLN A 91 0.77 10.28 1.09
CA GLN A 91 1.93 11.17 0.93
C GLN A 91 2.83 11.20 2.18
N ASP A 92 2.39 10.55 3.25
CA ASP A 92 3.05 10.52 4.55
C ASP A 92 4.24 9.54 4.56
N PRO A 93 5.18 9.66 5.53
CA PRO A 93 6.27 8.70 5.70
C PRO A 93 5.83 7.26 6.00
N ILE A 94 4.59 7.07 6.44
CA ILE A 94 3.98 5.75 6.67
C ILE A 94 2.77 5.66 5.74
N PRO A 95 2.76 4.69 4.82
CA PRO A 95 1.65 4.53 3.89
C PRO A 95 0.39 4.05 4.63
N ARG A 96 -0.76 4.32 4.03
CA ARG A 96 -2.08 3.96 4.54
C ARG A 96 -2.66 2.83 3.70
N ILE A 97 -3.38 1.92 4.33
CA ILE A 97 -4.18 0.92 3.67
C ILE A 97 -5.63 1.39 3.63
N VAL A 98 -6.21 1.38 2.44
CA VAL A 98 -7.61 1.67 2.21
C VAL A 98 -8.29 0.53 1.47
N SER A 99 -9.59 0.34 1.74
CA SER A 99 -10.40 -0.59 0.97
C SER A 99 -10.81 0.05 -0.36
N VAL A 100 -10.54 -0.63 -1.48
CA VAL A 100 -10.90 -0.14 -2.81
C VAL A 100 -12.41 0.04 -2.95
N ALA A 101 -13.21 -0.87 -2.38
CA ALA A 101 -14.67 -0.78 -2.42
C ALA A 101 -15.23 0.36 -1.54
N ALA A 102 -14.57 0.66 -0.41
CA ALA A 102 -14.98 1.77 0.44
C ALA A 102 -14.62 3.12 -0.20
N ASP A 103 -13.44 3.21 -0.80
CA ASP A 103 -12.96 4.41 -1.48
C ASP A 103 -13.86 4.82 -2.66
N LEU A 104 -14.25 3.86 -3.52
CA LEU A 104 -15.17 4.12 -4.63
C LEU A 104 -16.54 4.61 -4.16
N ARG A 105 -17.05 4.09 -3.04
CA ARG A 105 -18.32 4.57 -2.46
C ARG A 105 -18.21 6.00 -1.94
N SER A 106 -17.11 6.33 -1.26
CA SER A 106 -16.87 7.69 -0.77
C SER A 106 -16.71 8.70 -1.91
N ALA A 107 -16.00 8.33 -2.98
CA ALA A 107 -15.85 9.16 -4.16
C ALA A 107 -17.20 9.44 -4.86
N ALA A 108 -18.05 8.42 -4.99
CA ALA A 108 -19.39 8.58 -5.56
C ALA A 108 -20.29 9.48 -4.70
N ALA A 109 -20.28 9.32 -3.38
CA ALA A 109 -21.07 10.15 -2.46
C ALA A 109 -20.60 11.63 -2.45
N GLY A 110 -19.30 11.87 -2.59
CA GLY A 110 -18.75 13.23 -2.71
C GLY A 110 -19.09 13.91 -4.04
N ALA A 111 -19.15 13.15 -5.13
CA ALA A 111 -19.55 13.65 -6.44
C ALA A 111 -21.07 13.96 -6.51
N GLU A 112 -21.90 13.15 -5.85
CA GLU A 112 -23.37 13.37 -5.78
C GLU A 112 -23.74 14.61 -4.95
N ALA A 113 -22.92 14.98 -3.96
CA ALA A 113 -23.12 16.20 -3.17
C ALA A 113 -22.67 17.49 -3.89
N ALA A 114 -21.94 17.39 -5.01
CA ALA A 114 -21.35 18.53 -5.71
C ALA A 114 -22.23 19.11 -6.86
N ASP A 115 -23.43 18.56 -7.08
CA ASP A 115 -24.35 19.07 -8.11
C ASP A 115 -25.71 19.48 -7.51
N PRO A 116 -25.89 20.75 -7.12
CA PRO A 116 -27.21 21.34 -7.12
C PRO A 116 -27.54 21.79 -8.55
N LEU A 117 -28.22 20.91 -9.30
CA LEU A 117 -28.94 21.27 -10.51
C LEU A 117 -29.77 22.54 -10.23
N PRO A 118 -29.72 23.59 -11.07
CA PRO A 118 -30.65 24.71 -10.92
C PRO A 118 -32.08 24.20 -11.16
N ALA A 119 -32.91 24.32 -10.13
CA ALA A 119 -34.33 24.00 -10.19
C ALA A 119 -34.98 24.72 -11.37
N SER A 120 -35.58 23.94 -12.27
CA SER A 120 -36.53 24.42 -13.26
C SER A 120 -37.65 25.18 -12.56
N ALA A 121 -37.73 26.50 -12.76
CA ALA A 121 -38.93 27.26 -12.49
C ALA A 121 -39.78 27.28 -13.77
N SER A 122 -40.83 26.47 -13.77
CA SER A 122 -41.93 26.52 -14.73
C SER A 122 -42.91 27.66 -14.39
N VAL A 123 -43.72 28.02 -15.41
CA VAL A 123 -45.04 28.71 -15.39
C VAL A 123 -44.95 30.26 -15.42
N SER A 124 -45.54 31.00 -16.36
CA SER A 124 -46.96 31.04 -16.76
C SER A 124 -47.20 31.45 -18.22
N VAL A 125 -48.18 30.77 -18.84
CA VAL A 125 -48.93 31.19 -20.04
C VAL A 125 -49.80 32.40 -19.71
N MET A 126 -49.70 33.48 -20.51
CA MET A 126 -50.62 34.62 -20.44
C MET A 126 -51.63 34.52 -21.60
N ARG A 127 -52.93 34.43 -21.24
CA ARG A 127 -54.08 34.64 -22.13
C ARG A 127 -54.72 36.00 -21.81
N ALA A 128 -54.94 36.82 -22.83
CA ALA A 128 -55.97 37.88 -22.96
C ALA A 128 -55.92 38.30 -24.45
N VAL A 129 -56.91 38.14 -25.34
CA VAL A 129 -58.33 38.56 -25.41
C VAL A 129 -58.52 40.05 -25.10
N GLY A 130 -58.76 40.82 -26.16
CA GLY A 130 -59.06 42.25 -26.18
C GLY A 130 -58.86 42.80 -27.57
#